data_AF-F9W3Q0-F1
#
_entry.id   AF-F9W3Q0-F1
#
_cell.length_a   1.000
_cell.length_b   1.000
_cell.length_c   1.000
_cell.angle_alpha   90.00
_cell.angle_beta   90.00
_cell.angle_gamma   90.00
#
_symmetry.space_group_name_H-M   'P 1'
#
loop_
_entity.id
_entity.type
_entity.pdbx_description
1 polymer ?
#
loop_
_entity_poly.entity_id
_entity_poly.type
_entity_poly.pdbx_seq_one_letter_code
_entity_poly.pdbx_strand_id
1 'polypeptide(L)'
;MTNSWLLNTQEGDITAPCHCEPDVPVQAVQLEACLVYTRTIDTATLHEQHPTDEESRTYAQRLAWNLGYKALEQVTLTLESKDEIVEHLNVDEQMRIVESGVIFVDVRDGNDQWVRVQGTEGDVIVIPPGIYHRVVPAGTTPVKVLRMLRRSEVFRPIPRDTTGLDEKLVDEAQEAHEEHMFALAHPPVETAMGPANDCDNILVKDPRDFDATLEKVKAGLRPGDILVVLIKGLSNPRTHKSWCPPCVVAEPMVQRAVQAAKQKRHVVYMQCNVERSVYLGNPNYLYRTHPFIKVVGIPHFMVFEQRGSDLTEICRESTPCEAYETWVEKL
;
A
#
# COMPACT_ATOMS: atom_id res chain seq x y z
N MET A 1 3.83 14.86 -5.74
CA MET A 1 2.88 13.80 -6.13
C MET A 1 3.29 13.37 -7.51
N THR A 2 3.43 12.07 -7.71
CA THR A 2 3.84 11.45 -8.96
C THR A 2 2.74 11.66 -10.02
N ASN A 3 3.11 12.02 -11.25
CA ASN A 3 2.14 12.25 -12.34
C ASN A 3 1.90 10.94 -13.09
N SER A 4 0.63 10.65 -13.43
CA SER A 4 0.28 9.44 -14.17
C SER A 4 -0.84 9.68 -15.18
N TRP A 5 -0.81 8.96 -16.30
CA TRP A 5 -1.76 9.10 -17.40
C TRP A 5 -1.89 7.80 -18.22
N LEU A 6 -2.96 7.69 -19.00
CA LEU A 6 -3.10 6.62 -20.00
C LEU A 6 -2.12 6.88 -21.15
N LEU A 7 -1.34 5.88 -21.53
CA LEU A 7 -0.30 6.01 -22.54
C LEU A 7 -0.88 5.93 -23.95
N ASN A 8 -0.50 6.85 -24.83
CA ASN A 8 -0.74 6.75 -26.26
C ASN A 8 0.21 5.70 -26.89
N THR A 9 -0.31 4.52 -27.18
CA THR A 9 0.49 3.40 -27.72
C THR A 9 0.82 3.54 -29.21
N GLN A 10 0.25 4.53 -29.91
CA GLN A 10 0.58 4.82 -31.30
C GLN A 10 1.90 5.58 -31.44
N GLU A 11 2.36 6.23 -30.37
CA GLU A 11 3.67 6.87 -30.33
C GLU A 11 4.77 5.82 -30.12
N GLY A 12 5.71 5.76 -31.06
CA GLY A 12 6.79 4.77 -31.04
C GLY A 12 7.95 5.10 -30.11
N ASP A 13 8.09 6.36 -29.69
CA ASP A 13 9.15 6.79 -28.77
C ASP A 13 8.73 6.62 -27.31
N ILE A 14 9.00 5.45 -26.75
CA ILE A 14 8.69 5.12 -25.36
C ILE A 14 9.41 6.01 -24.32
N THR A 15 10.40 6.82 -24.76
CA THR A 15 11.19 7.72 -23.91
C THR A 15 10.60 9.14 -23.83
N ALA A 16 9.64 9.47 -24.69
CA ALA A 16 8.83 10.69 -24.63
C ALA A 16 7.60 10.46 -23.74
N PRO A 17 6.90 11.50 -23.23
CA PRO A 17 5.73 11.31 -22.36
C PRO A 17 4.57 10.49 -22.95
N CYS A 18 4.32 10.60 -24.27
CA CYS A 18 3.26 9.89 -24.99
C CYS A 18 1.86 10.05 -24.38
N HIS A 19 1.40 11.28 -24.22
CA HIS A 19 0.04 11.58 -23.78
C HIS A 19 -0.98 11.23 -24.87
N CYS A 20 -2.16 10.78 -24.46
CA CYS A 20 -3.31 10.71 -25.36
C CYS A 20 -3.78 12.12 -25.77
N GLU A 21 -4.48 12.22 -26.90
CA GLU A 21 -5.20 13.43 -27.31
C GLU A 21 -6.71 13.14 -27.39
N PRO A 22 -7.54 13.66 -26.46
CA PRO A 22 -7.17 14.48 -25.28
C PRO A 22 -6.45 13.68 -24.19
N ASP A 23 -5.74 14.38 -23.30
CA ASP A 23 -5.03 13.77 -22.17
C ASP A 23 -5.99 13.04 -21.21
N VAL A 24 -5.54 11.91 -20.67
CA VAL A 24 -6.32 11.06 -19.78
C VAL A 24 -5.52 10.84 -18.50
N PRO A 25 -5.60 11.76 -17.52
CA PRO A 25 -4.86 11.63 -16.28
C PRO A 25 -5.38 10.47 -15.44
N VAL A 26 -4.46 9.78 -14.76
CA VAL A 26 -4.75 8.68 -13.84
C VAL A 26 -4.46 9.15 -12.42
N GLN A 27 -5.49 9.17 -11.58
CA GLN A 27 -5.41 9.58 -10.18
C GLN A 27 -4.73 8.51 -9.32
N ALA A 28 -4.18 8.89 -8.17
CA ALA A 28 -3.54 7.97 -7.24
C ALA A 28 -4.45 6.79 -6.85
N VAL A 29 -5.73 7.03 -6.58
CA VAL A 29 -6.71 5.96 -6.26
C VAL A 29 -6.88 4.94 -7.40
N GLN A 30 -6.70 5.36 -8.66
CA GLN A 30 -6.78 4.46 -9.82
C GLN A 30 -5.50 3.62 -9.98
N LEU A 31 -4.33 4.18 -9.64
CA LEU A 31 -3.07 3.41 -9.58
C LEU A 31 -3.10 2.39 -8.43
N GLU A 32 -3.60 2.80 -7.26
CA GLU A 32 -3.74 1.94 -6.10
C GLU A 32 -4.75 0.82 -6.34
N ALA A 33 -5.77 1.05 -7.19
CA ALA A 33 -6.65 0.00 -7.67
C ALA A 33 -5.90 -1.05 -8.54
N CYS A 34 -4.78 -0.68 -9.15
CA CYS A 34 -3.83 -1.60 -9.81
C CYS A 34 -2.76 -2.16 -8.84
N LEU A 35 -2.88 -1.89 -7.53
CA LEU A 35 -1.90 -2.22 -6.50
C LEU A 35 -0.52 -1.58 -6.71
N VAL A 36 -0.46 -0.51 -7.50
CA VAL A 36 0.74 0.31 -7.69
C VAL A 36 0.66 1.48 -6.74
N TYR A 37 1.68 1.63 -5.89
CA TYR A 37 1.69 2.64 -4.84
C TYR A 37 2.84 3.61 -5.03
N THR A 38 2.60 4.87 -4.65
CA THR A 38 3.62 5.92 -4.70
C THR A 38 3.76 6.61 -3.35
N ARG A 39 4.96 7.10 -3.05
CA ARG A 39 5.25 8.01 -1.93
C ARG A 39 6.51 8.80 -2.25
N THR A 40 6.84 9.77 -1.41
CA THR A 40 8.07 10.56 -1.55
C THR A 40 9.00 10.30 -0.37
N ILE A 41 10.31 10.35 -0.63
CA ILE A 41 11.37 10.32 0.38
C ILE A 41 12.41 11.40 0.06
N ASP A 42 13.13 11.85 1.09
CA ASP A 42 14.30 12.70 0.91
C ASP A 42 15.49 11.86 0.41
N THR A 43 16.00 12.18 -0.79
CA THR A 43 17.13 11.51 -1.42
C THR A 43 18.47 11.91 -0.83
N ALA A 44 18.56 13.10 -0.22
CA ALA A 44 19.84 13.69 0.19
C ALA A 44 20.59 12.81 1.21
N THR A 45 19.85 12.08 2.05
CA THR A 45 20.41 11.29 3.14
C THR A 45 20.51 9.79 2.84
N LEU A 46 20.01 9.29 1.70
CA LEU A 46 19.86 7.85 1.43
C LEU A 46 21.16 7.05 1.56
N HIS A 47 22.28 7.67 1.20
CA HIS A 47 23.61 7.06 1.27
C HIS A 47 24.39 7.41 2.54
N GLU A 48 23.86 8.30 3.38
CA GLU A 48 24.47 8.62 4.68
C GLU A 48 24.19 7.52 5.70
N GLN A 49 25.11 7.31 6.63
CA GLN A 49 24.91 6.40 7.75
C GLN A 49 23.74 6.88 8.62
N HIS A 50 22.83 5.96 8.95
CA HIS A 50 21.75 6.28 9.86
C HIS A 50 22.33 6.46 11.28
N PRO A 51 22.10 7.60 11.96
CA PRO A 51 22.83 7.98 13.18
C PRO A 51 22.58 7.04 14.37
N THR A 52 21.50 6.26 14.34
CA THR A 52 21.12 5.33 15.41
C THR A 52 21.05 3.86 14.94
N ASP A 53 21.60 3.52 13.77
CA ASP A 53 21.65 2.12 13.33
C ASP A 53 22.90 1.42 13.88
N GLU A 54 22.70 0.38 14.70
CA GLU A 54 23.79 -0.35 15.36
C GLU A 54 24.69 -1.13 14.40
N GLU A 55 24.20 -1.46 13.20
CA GLU A 55 24.97 -2.16 12.17
C GLU A 55 25.56 -1.18 11.14
N SER A 56 25.53 0.12 11.42
CA SER A 56 26.06 1.18 10.56
C SER A 56 25.43 1.21 9.16
N ARG A 57 24.16 0.78 9.03
CA ARG A 57 23.41 0.86 7.77
C ARG A 57 23.23 2.30 7.32
N THR A 58 23.22 2.54 6.01
CA THR A 58 22.75 3.81 5.45
C THR A 58 21.23 3.97 5.64
N TYR A 59 20.68 5.17 5.43
CA TYR A 59 19.23 5.38 5.43
C TYR A 59 18.50 4.44 4.44
N ALA A 60 19.03 4.25 3.22
CA ALA A 60 18.45 3.32 2.25
C ALA A 60 18.49 1.85 2.72
N GLN A 61 19.61 1.41 3.31
CA GLN A 61 19.75 0.06 3.85
C GLN A 61 18.86 -0.17 5.07
N ARG A 62 18.74 0.82 5.96
CA ARG A 62 17.83 0.79 7.10
C ARG A 62 16.38 0.73 6.64
N LEU A 63 16.03 1.49 5.59
CA LEU A 63 14.71 1.43 4.98
C LEU A 63 14.43 0.04 4.43
N ALA A 64 15.33 -0.53 3.61
CA ALA A 64 15.18 -1.89 3.10
C ALA A 64 14.99 -2.91 4.25
N TRP A 65 15.80 -2.81 5.30
CA TRP A 65 15.70 -3.68 6.48
C TRP A 65 14.37 -3.53 7.25
N ASN A 66 13.94 -2.31 7.57
CA ASN A 66 12.64 -2.03 8.22
C ASN A 66 11.48 -2.52 7.34
N LEU A 67 11.62 -2.30 6.04
CA LEU A 67 10.93 -2.90 4.90
C LEU A 67 10.68 -4.39 5.08
N GLY A 68 11.78 -5.07 5.40
CA GLY A 68 12.08 -6.48 5.27
C GLY A 68 12.51 -6.89 3.86
N TYR A 69 12.91 -5.93 3.01
CA TYR A 69 13.43 -6.21 1.66
C TYR A 69 14.77 -6.93 1.79
N LYS A 70 14.97 -7.97 0.97
CA LYS A 70 16.18 -8.80 1.01
C LYS A 70 17.33 -8.24 0.19
N ALA A 71 17.01 -7.60 -0.93
CA ALA A 71 18.00 -6.99 -1.80
C ALA A 71 17.76 -5.49 -1.94
N LEU A 72 18.87 -4.75 -2.05
CA LEU A 72 18.94 -3.34 -2.41
C LEU A 72 20.06 -3.19 -3.44
N GLU A 73 19.72 -2.70 -4.62
CA GLU A 73 20.62 -2.55 -5.76
C GLU A 73 20.62 -1.09 -6.22
N GLN A 74 21.80 -0.55 -6.48
CA GLN A 74 21.96 0.74 -7.19
C GLN A 74 21.97 0.45 -8.68
N VAL A 75 21.01 1.02 -9.41
CA VAL A 75 20.81 0.77 -10.84
C VAL A 75 21.00 2.07 -11.61
N THR A 76 21.85 2.02 -12.63
CA THR A 76 21.90 3.06 -13.66
C THR A 76 21.08 2.60 -14.85
N LEU A 77 19.91 3.20 -15.03
CA LEU A 77 18.97 2.87 -16.10
C LEU A 77 19.35 3.64 -17.38
N THR A 78 19.49 2.92 -18.48
CA THR A 78 19.76 3.45 -19.82
C THR A 78 18.88 2.74 -20.86
N LEU A 79 18.89 3.19 -22.11
CA LEU A 79 18.17 2.50 -23.21
C LEU A 79 18.74 1.10 -23.54
N GLU A 80 19.89 0.74 -22.98
CA GLU A 80 20.48 -0.60 -23.11
C GLU A 80 19.99 -1.57 -22.03
N SER A 81 19.27 -1.08 -21.00
CA SER A 81 18.69 -1.87 -19.91
C SER A 81 17.47 -2.69 -20.38
N LYS A 82 17.69 -3.65 -21.28
CA LYS A 82 16.62 -4.45 -21.92
C LYS A 82 15.72 -5.16 -20.91
N ASP A 83 16.31 -5.67 -19.85
CA ASP A 83 15.62 -6.35 -18.75
C ASP A 83 14.59 -5.45 -18.02
N GLU A 84 14.72 -4.13 -18.12
CA GLU A 84 13.76 -3.16 -17.56
C GLU A 84 12.80 -2.62 -18.62
N ILE A 85 13.27 -2.39 -19.85
CA ILE A 85 12.52 -1.68 -20.91
C ILE A 85 11.55 -2.58 -21.67
N VAL A 86 11.90 -3.86 -21.84
CA VAL A 86 11.01 -4.83 -22.48
C VAL A 86 9.89 -5.15 -21.50
N GLU A 87 8.65 -5.21 -21.99
CA GLU A 87 7.49 -5.56 -21.17
C GLU A 87 7.69 -6.93 -20.51
N HIS A 88 7.61 -6.95 -19.18
CA HIS A 88 7.85 -8.12 -18.35
C HIS A 88 7.02 -8.06 -17.08
N LEU A 89 7.06 -9.13 -16.29
CA LEU A 89 6.60 -9.10 -14.91
C LEU A 89 7.70 -9.63 -13.99
N ASN A 90 7.50 -9.45 -12.69
CA ASN A 90 8.29 -10.11 -11.66
C ASN A 90 7.36 -10.84 -10.70
N VAL A 91 7.80 -12.00 -10.23
CA VAL A 91 7.10 -12.80 -9.21
C VAL A 91 7.25 -12.22 -7.80
N ASP A 92 8.04 -11.16 -7.65
CA ASP A 92 8.32 -10.48 -6.39
C ASP A 92 7.96 -9.00 -6.50
N GLU A 93 7.60 -8.39 -5.37
CA GLU A 93 7.36 -6.95 -5.28
C GLU A 93 8.69 -6.20 -5.49
N GLN A 94 8.58 -5.08 -6.19
CA GLN A 94 9.71 -4.22 -6.45
C GLN A 94 9.43 -2.80 -5.96
N MET A 95 10.38 -2.22 -5.23
CA MET A 95 10.37 -0.80 -4.91
C MET A 95 11.46 -0.09 -5.72
N ARG A 96 11.10 1.01 -6.37
CA ARG A 96 12.01 1.92 -7.06
C ARG A 96 12.06 3.24 -6.31
N ILE A 97 13.26 3.72 -6.00
CA ILE A 97 13.48 5.08 -5.48
C ILE A 97 14.30 5.83 -6.53
N VAL A 98 13.77 6.93 -7.06
CA VAL A 98 14.47 7.72 -8.08
C VAL A 98 15.48 8.63 -7.39
N GLU A 99 16.76 8.49 -7.71
CA GLU A 99 17.85 9.27 -7.12
C GLU A 99 18.28 10.44 -8.01
N SER A 100 18.15 10.30 -9.34
CA SER A 100 18.43 11.40 -10.25
C SER A 100 17.81 11.16 -11.63
N GLY A 101 17.27 12.20 -12.25
CA GLY A 101 16.65 12.11 -13.58
C GLY A 101 15.15 11.79 -13.49
N VAL A 102 14.60 11.27 -14.59
CA VAL A 102 13.17 10.95 -14.70
C VAL A 102 13.00 9.55 -15.30
N ILE A 103 12.14 8.74 -14.68
CA ILE A 103 11.73 7.44 -15.21
C ILE A 103 10.24 7.45 -15.56
N PHE A 104 9.89 6.62 -16.53
CA PHE A 104 8.53 6.18 -16.77
C PHE A 104 8.41 4.71 -16.34
N VAL A 105 7.52 4.45 -15.39
CA VAL A 105 7.07 3.10 -15.05
C VAL A 105 5.74 2.90 -15.75
N ASP A 106 5.75 2.17 -16.84
CA ASP A 106 4.53 1.80 -17.55
C ASP A 106 4.02 0.49 -16.97
N VAL A 107 2.74 0.43 -16.63
CA VAL A 107 2.07 -0.77 -16.09
C VAL A 107 0.82 -1.09 -16.89
N ARG A 108 0.43 -2.36 -16.96
CA ARG A 108 -0.86 -2.78 -17.48
C ARG A 108 -1.93 -2.65 -16.41
N ASP A 109 -3.00 -1.94 -16.71
CA ASP A 109 -4.19 -1.93 -15.85
C ASP A 109 -5.01 -3.23 -16.01
N GLY A 110 -6.13 -3.33 -15.28
CA GLY A 110 -7.02 -4.50 -15.35
C GLY A 110 -7.68 -4.73 -16.72
N ASN A 111 -7.61 -3.76 -17.64
CA ASN A 111 -8.11 -3.86 -19.02
C ASN A 111 -6.96 -4.07 -20.02
N ASP A 112 -5.76 -4.38 -19.53
CA ASP A 112 -4.54 -4.54 -20.33
C ASP A 112 -4.14 -3.28 -21.10
N GLN A 113 -4.51 -2.09 -20.61
CA GLN A 113 -4.09 -0.80 -21.15
C GLN A 113 -2.83 -0.30 -20.45
N TRP A 114 -1.96 0.40 -21.19
CA TRP A 114 -0.77 1.01 -20.61
C TRP A 114 -1.13 2.26 -19.81
N VAL A 115 -0.80 2.25 -18.53
CA VAL A 115 -0.78 3.42 -17.66
C VAL A 115 0.66 3.79 -17.37
N ARG A 116 1.02 5.04 -17.63
CA ARG A 116 2.35 5.58 -17.35
C ARG A 116 2.37 6.27 -16.00
N VAL A 117 3.39 5.97 -15.21
CA VAL A 117 3.73 6.66 -13.95
C VAL A 117 5.08 7.33 -14.11
N GLN A 118 5.12 8.66 -14.04
CA GLN A 118 6.37 9.43 -14.13
C GLN A 118 7.01 9.59 -12.74
N GLY A 119 8.14 8.94 -12.53
CA GLY A 119 8.97 9.12 -11.33
C GLY A 119 10.06 10.17 -11.55
N THR A 120 10.18 11.10 -10.60
CA THR A 120 11.25 12.11 -10.51
C THR A 120 12.03 11.93 -9.21
N GLU A 121 13.16 12.63 -9.03
CA GLU A 121 13.98 12.53 -7.81
C GLU A 121 13.14 12.61 -6.53
N GLY A 122 13.32 11.63 -5.64
CA GLY A 122 12.57 11.50 -4.38
C GLY A 122 11.26 10.74 -4.50
N ASP A 123 10.76 10.47 -5.69
CA ASP A 123 9.61 9.58 -5.87
C ASP A 123 10.00 8.12 -5.61
N VAL A 124 9.11 7.45 -4.88
CA VAL A 124 9.15 6.01 -4.63
C VAL A 124 7.95 5.40 -5.34
N ILE A 125 8.19 4.39 -6.18
CA ILE A 125 7.16 3.64 -6.90
C ILE A 125 7.27 2.17 -6.48
N VAL A 126 6.16 1.60 -6.01
CA VAL A 126 6.06 0.19 -5.62
C VAL A 126 5.27 -0.54 -6.68
N ILE A 127 5.91 -1.52 -7.30
CA ILE A 127 5.36 -2.35 -8.36
C ILE A 127 5.02 -3.72 -7.74
N PRO A 128 3.74 -4.13 -7.76
CA PRO A 128 3.30 -5.39 -7.17
C PRO A 128 3.82 -6.60 -7.97
N PRO A 129 3.93 -7.79 -7.36
CA PRO A 129 4.22 -9.01 -8.10
C PRO A 129 3.11 -9.30 -9.13
N GLY A 130 3.50 -9.88 -10.27
CA GLY A 130 2.57 -10.36 -11.30
C GLY A 130 2.00 -9.31 -12.26
N ILE A 131 2.23 -8.01 -12.02
CA ILE A 131 1.82 -6.97 -12.97
C ILE A 131 2.78 -6.92 -14.16
N TYR A 132 2.24 -6.86 -15.37
CA TYR A 132 3.04 -6.54 -16.55
C TYR A 132 3.42 -5.07 -16.54
N HIS A 133 4.71 -4.80 -16.69
CA HIS A 133 5.27 -3.47 -16.62
C HIS A 133 6.57 -3.36 -17.43
N ARG A 134 7.07 -2.12 -17.54
CA ARG A 134 8.42 -1.78 -17.96
C ARG A 134 8.88 -0.49 -17.29
N VAL A 135 10.18 -0.31 -17.15
CA VAL A 135 10.79 0.90 -16.62
C VAL A 135 11.74 1.49 -17.66
N VAL A 136 11.47 2.73 -18.05
CA VAL A 136 12.15 3.42 -19.15
C VAL A 136 12.70 4.75 -18.64
N PRO A 137 13.95 5.14 -18.95
CA PRO A 137 14.40 6.50 -18.66
C PRO A 137 13.68 7.48 -19.60
N ALA A 138 13.32 8.67 -19.10
CA ALA A 138 12.81 9.72 -19.96
C ALA A 138 13.97 10.31 -20.79
N GLY A 139 13.84 10.28 -22.11
CA GLY A 139 14.91 10.60 -23.05
C GLY A 139 16.10 9.62 -23.01
N THR A 140 17.29 10.11 -23.36
CA THR A 140 18.50 9.29 -23.57
C THR A 140 19.53 9.37 -22.45
N THR A 141 19.30 10.22 -21.44
CA THR A 141 20.26 10.44 -20.36
C THR A 141 20.15 9.31 -19.33
N PRO A 142 21.29 8.75 -18.84
CA PRO A 142 21.26 7.76 -17.77
C PRO A 142 20.58 8.30 -16.50
N VAL A 143 19.75 7.46 -15.88
CA VAL A 143 19.01 7.76 -14.65
C VAL A 143 19.51 6.86 -13.53
N LYS A 144 19.60 7.36 -12.31
CA LYS A 144 19.95 6.57 -11.13
C LYS A 144 18.70 6.24 -10.32
N VAL A 145 18.55 4.96 -9.98
CA VAL A 145 17.46 4.48 -9.13
C VAL A 145 18.00 3.44 -8.15
N LEU A 146 17.43 3.40 -6.96
CA LEU A 146 17.52 2.23 -6.09
C LEU A 146 16.42 1.25 -6.45
N ARG A 147 16.78 -0.02 -6.60
CA ARG A 147 15.86 -1.15 -6.75
C ARG A 147 15.92 -2.00 -5.50
N MET A 148 14.77 -2.22 -4.87
CA MET A 148 14.65 -3.16 -3.74
C MET A 148 13.75 -4.32 -4.11
N LEU A 149 14.13 -5.54 -3.71
CA LEU A 149 13.37 -6.77 -3.92
C LEU A 149 12.96 -7.38 -2.59
N ARG A 150 11.67 -7.69 -2.45
CA ARG A 150 11.07 -8.01 -1.16
C ARG A 150 11.47 -9.39 -0.67
N ARG A 151 11.43 -10.40 -1.54
CA ARG A 151 11.69 -11.82 -1.25
C ARG A 151 12.87 -12.38 -2.03
N SER A 152 13.13 -11.84 -3.23
CA SER A 152 14.21 -12.23 -4.13
C SER A 152 15.54 -11.58 -3.75
N GLU A 153 16.63 -12.27 -4.05
CA GLU A 153 18.00 -11.73 -3.85
C GLU A 153 18.55 -11.06 -5.12
N VAL A 154 17.99 -11.40 -6.28
CA VAL A 154 18.44 -10.94 -7.59
C VAL A 154 17.23 -10.56 -8.43
N PHE A 155 17.36 -9.48 -9.20
CA PHE A 155 16.35 -9.08 -10.17
C PHE A 155 16.27 -10.09 -11.32
N ARG A 156 15.08 -10.66 -11.53
CA ARG A 156 14.81 -11.67 -12.55
C ARG A 156 13.46 -11.37 -13.22
N PRO A 157 13.43 -10.47 -14.23
CA PRO A 157 12.23 -10.20 -14.99
C PRO A 157 11.88 -11.39 -15.88
N ILE A 158 10.59 -11.65 -16.04
CA ILE A 158 10.08 -12.68 -16.95
C ILE A 158 9.34 -11.94 -18.07
N PRO A 159 9.88 -11.93 -19.31
CA PRO A 159 9.27 -11.25 -20.43
C PRO A 159 7.84 -11.72 -20.68
N ARG A 160 6.98 -10.80 -21.16
CA ARG A 160 5.60 -11.14 -21.52
C ARG A 160 5.51 -12.13 -22.67
N ASP A 161 6.40 -12.01 -23.65
CA ASP A 161 6.60 -13.07 -24.66
C ASP A 161 7.46 -14.17 -24.04
N THR A 162 6.81 -15.28 -23.71
CA THR A 162 7.43 -16.44 -23.06
C THR A 162 8.00 -17.46 -24.06
N THR A 163 8.00 -17.15 -25.35
CA THR A 163 8.50 -18.05 -26.39
C THR A 163 9.96 -18.45 -26.13
N GLY A 164 10.19 -19.76 -25.98
CA GLY A 164 11.53 -20.31 -25.76
C GLY A 164 12.08 -20.19 -24.33
N LEU A 165 11.26 -19.74 -23.37
CA LEU A 165 11.60 -19.79 -21.95
C LEU A 165 11.39 -21.20 -21.36
N ASP A 166 12.05 -21.47 -20.24
CA ASP A 166 11.88 -22.71 -19.46
C ASP A 166 10.45 -22.81 -18.90
N GLU A 167 9.84 -23.99 -18.99
CA GLU A 167 8.44 -24.23 -18.58
C GLU A 167 8.18 -23.78 -17.14
N LYS A 168 9.13 -24.01 -16.22
CA LYS A 168 8.97 -23.61 -14.83
C LYS A 168 8.90 -22.09 -14.67
N LEU A 169 9.66 -21.34 -15.47
CA LEU A 169 9.60 -19.88 -15.45
C LEU A 169 8.28 -19.37 -16.01
N VAL A 170 7.72 -20.05 -17.02
CA VAL A 170 6.41 -19.72 -17.58
C VAL A 170 5.32 -19.95 -16.53
N ASP A 171 5.35 -21.09 -15.84
CA ASP A 171 4.39 -21.42 -14.77
C ASP A 171 4.47 -20.41 -13.62
N GLU A 172 5.69 -20.07 -13.17
CA GLU A 172 5.93 -19.06 -12.12
C GLU A 172 5.36 -17.68 -12.51
N ALA A 173 5.51 -17.28 -13.78
CA ALA A 173 4.98 -16.02 -14.28
C ALA A 173 3.44 -16.03 -14.36
N GLN A 174 2.86 -17.13 -14.83
CA GLN A 174 1.42 -17.29 -14.92
C GLN A 174 0.78 -17.27 -13.53
N GLU A 175 1.31 -18.02 -12.56
CA GLU A 175 0.80 -18.03 -11.18
C GLU A 175 0.84 -16.63 -10.56
N ALA A 176 1.96 -15.91 -10.71
CA ALA A 176 2.09 -14.55 -10.19
C ALA A 176 1.07 -13.59 -10.85
N HIS A 177 0.90 -13.69 -12.17
CA HIS A 177 -0.07 -12.86 -12.89
C HIS A 177 -1.52 -13.17 -12.50
N GLU A 178 -1.87 -14.46 -12.35
CA GLU A 178 -3.18 -14.88 -11.86
C GLU A 178 -3.45 -14.41 -10.42
N GLU A 179 -2.45 -14.46 -9.54
CA GLU A 179 -2.56 -13.92 -8.18
C GLU A 179 -2.80 -12.40 -8.21
N HIS A 180 -2.08 -11.67 -9.06
CA HIS A 180 -2.28 -10.23 -9.25
C HIS A 180 -3.70 -9.92 -9.73
N MET A 181 -4.15 -10.57 -10.80
CA MET A 181 -5.50 -10.38 -11.35
C MET A 181 -6.60 -10.77 -10.36
N PHE A 182 -6.37 -11.83 -9.57
CA PHE A 182 -7.28 -12.20 -8.49
C PHE A 182 -7.40 -11.07 -7.46
N ALA A 183 -6.28 -10.46 -7.05
CA ALA A 183 -6.31 -9.37 -6.09
C ALA A 183 -7.04 -8.12 -6.63
N LEU A 184 -6.88 -7.79 -7.91
CA LEU A 184 -7.63 -6.70 -8.57
C LEU A 184 -9.14 -6.96 -8.55
N ALA A 185 -9.56 -8.19 -8.85
CA ALA A 185 -10.96 -8.58 -8.92
C ALA A 185 -11.63 -8.73 -7.54
N HIS A 186 -10.84 -8.85 -6.47
CA HIS A 186 -11.32 -9.07 -5.10
C HIS A 186 -10.80 -7.98 -4.15
N PRO A 187 -11.20 -6.70 -4.37
CA PRO A 187 -10.84 -5.65 -3.45
C PRO A 187 -11.44 -5.92 -2.07
N PRO A 188 -10.87 -5.35 -1.00
CA PRO A 188 -11.36 -5.57 0.37
C PRO A 188 -12.83 -5.14 0.50
N VAL A 189 -13.67 -6.07 0.95
CA VAL A 189 -15.11 -5.84 1.22
C VAL A 189 -15.53 -6.25 2.63
N GLU A 190 -14.61 -6.80 3.40
CA GLU A 190 -14.87 -7.31 4.75
C GLU A 190 -14.04 -6.56 5.80
N THR A 191 -14.59 -6.50 6.99
CA THR A 191 -13.87 -6.15 8.21
C THR A 191 -13.63 -7.40 9.04
N ALA A 192 -12.95 -7.27 10.17
CA ALA A 192 -12.84 -8.32 11.18
C ALA A 192 -14.22 -8.81 11.69
N MET A 193 -15.29 -8.03 11.51
CA MET A 193 -16.64 -8.39 11.94
C MET A 193 -17.49 -9.01 10.81
N GLY A 194 -16.88 -9.35 9.67
CA GLY A 194 -17.54 -9.90 8.48
C GLY A 194 -17.78 -8.85 7.38
N PRO A 195 -18.70 -9.11 6.44
CA PRO A 195 -18.98 -8.20 5.33
C PRO A 195 -19.30 -6.78 5.81
N ALA A 196 -18.62 -5.80 5.21
CA ALA A 196 -18.86 -4.40 5.53
C ALA A 196 -20.27 -3.97 5.08
N ASN A 197 -20.86 -3.04 5.82
CA ASN A 197 -22.17 -2.47 5.55
C ASN A 197 -22.16 -0.95 5.85
N ASP A 198 -23.26 -0.27 5.56
CA ASP A 198 -23.41 1.18 5.74
C ASP A 198 -23.99 1.59 7.12
N CYS A 199 -24.19 0.63 8.02
CA CYS A 199 -24.91 0.84 9.28
C CYS A 199 -23.99 0.80 10.50
N ASP A 200 -23.38 -0.36 10.75
CA ASP A 200 -22.71 -0.68 12.01
C ASP A 200 -21.38 -1.45 11.84
N ASN A 201 -21.01 -1.78 10.60
CA ASN A 201 -19.77 -2.46 10.25
C ASN A 201 -19.10 -1.79 9.04
N ILE A 202 -18.44 -0.67 9.28
CA ILE A 202 -17.92 0.23 8.26
C ILE A 202 -16.48 -0.14 7.89
N LEU A 203 -16.16 -0.13 6.59
CA LEU A 203 -14.81 -0.33 6.08
C LEU A 203 -14.30 0.93 5.37
N VAL A 204 -13.23 1.52 5.92
CA VAL A 204 -12.44 2.56 5.27
C VAL A 204 -11.29 1.87 4.52
N LYS A 205 -11.43 1.78 3.20
CA LYS A 205 -10.43 1.15 2.32
C LYS A 205 -9.24 2.05 2.08
N ASP A 206 -9.51 3.34 1.91
CA ASP A 206 -8.55 4.38 1.58
C ASP A 206 -8.47 5.39 2.74
N PRO A 207 -7.27 5.71 3.24
CA PRO A 207 -7.12 6.73 4.28
C PRO A 207 -7.66 8.11 3.93
N ARG A 208 -7.78 8.47 2.64
CA ARG A 208 -8.35 9.73 2.16
C ARG A 208 -9.86 9.82 2.43
N ASP A 209 -10.54 8.69 2.54
CA ASP A 209 -11.99 8.62 2.80
C ASP A 209 -12.34 8.67 4.29
N PHE A 210 -11.33 8.66 5.18
CA PHE A 210 -11.55 8.54 6.62
C PHE A 210 -12.44 9.65 7.18
N ASP A 211 -12.16 10.91 6.87
CA ASP A 211 -12.89 12.04 7.46
C ASP A 211 -14.35 12.08 6.99
N ALA A 212 -14.58 11.90 5.69
CA ALA A 212 -15.93 11.82 5.15
C ALA A 212 -16.72 10.65 5.75
N THR A 213 -16.06 9.50 5.94
CA THR A 213 -16.66 8.33 6.58
C THR A 213 -16.96 8.58 8.05
N LEU A 214 -16.03 9.18 8.80
CA LEU A 214 -16.20 9.50 10.21
C LEU A 214 -17.34 10.49 10.43
N GLU A 215 -17.46 11.51 9.58
CA GLU A 215 -18.58 12.47 9.67
C GLU A 215 -19.93 11.81 9.38
N LYS A 216 -20.01 10.91 8.37
CA LYS A 216 -21.21 10.10 8.12
C LYS A 216 -21.58 9.24 9.33
N VAL A 217 -20.59 8.57 9.94
CA VAL A 217 -20.80 7.76 11.14
C VAL A 217 -21.29 8.62 12.31
N LYS A 218 -20.62 9.73 12.59
CA LYS A 218 -20.99 10.67 13.68
C LYS A 218 -22.42 11.20 13.53
N ALA A 219 -22.85 11.50 12.31
CA ALA A 219 -24.22 11.94 12.04
C ALA A 219 -25.29 10.89 12.40
N GLY A 220 -24.93 9.60 12.43
CA GLY A 220 -25.82 8.50 12.79
C GLY A 220 -25.76 8.09 14.27
N LEU A 221 -24.76 8.54 15.03
CA LEU A 221 -24.59 8.16 16.44
C LEU A 221 -25.56 8.93 17.35
N ARG A 222 -26.13 8.23 18.33
CA ARG A 222 -26.96 8.82 19.39
C ARG A 222 -26.19 8.88 20.71
N PRO A 223 -26.55 9.79 21.64
CA PRO A 223 -25.94 9.81 22.95
C PRO A 223 -25.97 8.43 23.63
N GLY A 224 -24.80 7.95 23.99
CA GLY A 224 -24.59 6.63 24.58
C GLY A 224 -24.17 5.51 23.61
N ASP A 225 -24.26 5.75 22.30
CA ASP A 225 -23.74 4.81 21.30
C ASP A 225 -22.20 4.76 21.37
N ILE A 226 -21.65 3.61 20.94
CA ILE A 226 -20.21 3.36 20.94
C ILE A 226 -19.70 3.32 19.51
N LEU A 227 -18.61 4.05 19.25
CA LEU A 227 -17.81 3.93 18.04
C LEU A 227 -16.51 3.18 18.36
N VAL A 228 -16.31 2.04 17.72
CA VAL A 228 -15.05 1.29 17.78
C VAL A 228 -14.29 1.50 16.49
N VAL A 229 -13.04 1.93 16.56
CA VAL A 229 -12.17 2.12 15.40
C VAL A 229 -10.98 1.17 15.50
N LEU A 230 -10.80 0.32 14.49
CA LEU A 230 -9.60 -0.51 14.35
C LEU A 230 -8.82 -0.13 13.10
N ILE A 231 -7.57 0.26 13.26
CA ILE A 231 -6.63 0.48 12.16
C ILE A 231 -5.70 -0.73 12.11
N LYS A 232 -5.76 -1.49 11.01
CA LYS A 232 -5.00 -2.73 10.85
C LYS A 232 -4.42 -2.89 9.45
N GLY A 233 -3.42 -3.77 9.36
CA GLY A 233 -2.84 -4.15 8.07
C GLY A 233 -3.89 -4.76 7.16
N LEU A 234 -3.83 -4.40 5.89
CA LEU A 234 -4.67 -4.99 4.86
C LEU A 234 -4.56 -6.52 4.87
N SER A 235 -5.71 -7.19 4.78
CA SER A 235 -5.79 -8.64 4.69
C SER A 235 -5.55 -9.11 3.25
N ASN A 236 -4.81 -10.20 3.09
CA ASN A 236 -4.66 -10.86 1.80
C ASN A 236 -6.02 -11.43 1.33
N PRO A 237 -6.44 -11.18 0.08
CA PRO A 237 -7.77 -11.57 -0.40
C PRO A 237 -8.09 -13.08 -0.37
N ARG A 238 -7.08 -13.96 -0.39
CA ARG A 238 -7.28 -15.43 -0.34
C ARG A 238 -7.24 -16.00 1.06
N THR A 239 -6.28 -15.54 1.86
CA THR A 239 -6.05 -16.11 3.20
C THR A 239 -6.83 -15.37 4.28
N HIS A 240 -7.40 -14.20 3.96
CA HIS A 240 -8.05 -13.26 4.87
C HIS A 240 -7.16 -12.78 6.03
N LYS A 241 -5.86 -13.12 6.03
CA LYS A 241 -4.90 -12.73 7.06
C LYS A 241 -4.27 -11.39 6.75
N SER A 242 -4.21 -10.53 7.76
CA SER A 242 -3.46 -9.27 7.72
C SER A 242 -1.97 -9.52 7.45
N TRP A 243 -1.34 -8.67 6.62
CA TRP A 243 0.11 -8.68 6.44
C TRP A 243 0.88 -8.37 7.73
N CYS A 244 0.23 -7.74 8.71
CA CYS A 244 0.79 -7.39 10.01
C CYS A 244 0.51 -8.49 11.04
N PRO A 245 1.53 -9.23 11.54
CA PRO A 245 1.33 -10.29 12.53
C PRO A 245 0.71 -9.83 13.85
N PRO A 246 1.09 -8.69 14.45
CA PRO A 246 0.37 -8.08 15.56
C PRO A 246 -1.14 -7.94 15.34
N CYS A 247 -1.58 -7.57 14.13
CA CYS A 247 -3.01 -7.46 13.83
C CYS A 247 -3.69 -8.83 13.80
N VAL A 248 -3.02 -9.88 13.30
CA VAL A 248 -3.55 -11.26 13.31
C VAL A 248 -3.79 -11.75 14.74
N VAL A 249 -2.92 -11.37 15.69
CA VAL A 249 -3.09 -11.70 17.12
C VAL A 249 -4.24 -10.91 17.75
N ALA A 250 -4.37 -9.61 17.44
CA ALA A 250 -5.37 -8.75 18.04
C ALA A 250 -6.80 -8.98 17.51
N GLU A 251 -6.95 -9.40 16.26
CA GLU A 251 -8.25 -9.50 15.58
C GLU A 251 -9.28 -10.36 16.32
N PRO A 252 -8.97 -11.58 16.82
CA PRO A 252 -9.92 -12.36 17.62
C PRO A 252 -10.31 -11.69 18.94
N MET A 253 -9.44 -10.88 19.53
CA MET A 253 -9.75 -10.14 20.77
C MET A 253 -10.72 -8.99 20.48
N VAL A 254 -10.46 -8.23 19.40
CA VAL A 254 -11.37 -7.18 18.92
C VAL A 254 -12.75 -7.76 18.62
N GLN A 255 -12.81 -8.90 17.92
CA GLN A 255 -14.07 -9.57 17.60
C GLN A 255 -14.89 -9.88 18.86
N ARG A 256 -14.27 -10.51 19.87
CA ARG A 256 -14.95 -10.83 21.14
C ARG A 256 -15.40 -9.56 21.87
N ALA A 257 -14.54 -8.55 21.96
CA ALA A 257 -14.86 -7.29 22.63
C ALA A 257 -16.05 -6.59 21.98
N VAL A 258 -16.05 -6.45 20.65
CA VAL A 258 -17.13 -5.80 19.89
C VAL A 258 -18.42 -6.62 20.01
N GLN A 259 -18.35 -7.95 19.91
CA GLN A 259 -19.53 -8.81 20.09
C GLN A 259 -20.14 -8.67 21.50
N ALA A 260 -19.31 -8.66 22.55
CA ALA A 260 -19.77 -8.47 23.92
C ALA A 260 -20.37 -7.07 24.13
N ALA A 261 -19.76 -6.03 23.56
CA ALA A 261 -20.28 -4.66 23.63
C ALA A 261 -21.63 -4.51 22.91
N LYS A 262 -21.82 -5.18 21.76
CA LYS A 262 -23.10 -5.20 21.03
C LYS A 262 -24.26 -5.80 21.84
N GLN A 263 -23.98 -6.60 22.89
CA GLN A 263 -25.02 -7.10 23.81
C GLN A 263 -25.48 -6.05 24.83
N LYS A 264 -24.71 -4.97 25.03
CA LYS A 264 -24.97 -3.94 26.05
C LYS A 264 -25.44 -2.62 25.45
N ARG A 265 -24.87 -2.22 24.31
CA ARG A 265 -25.04 -0.91 23.68
C ARG A 265 -25.14 -1.06 22.17
N HIS A 266 -25.65 -0.02 21.50
CA HIS A 266 -25.49 0.11 20.06
C HIS A 266 -24.01 0.43 19.75
N VAL A 267 -23.39 -0.39 18.90
CA VAL A 267 -21.97 -0.28 18.54
C VAL A 267 -21.84 -0.17 17.03
N VAL A 268 -21.21 0.92 16.58
CA VAL A 268 -20.70 1.05 15.22
C VAL A 268 -19.23 0.67 15.23
N TYR A 269 -18.87 -0.35 14.45
CA TYR A 269 -17.50 -0.77 14.24
C TYR A 269 -16.98 -0.20 12.93
N MET A 270 -15.83 0.47 12.94
CA MET A 270 -15.18 1.05 11.79
C MET A 270 -13.77 0.51 11.66
N GLN A 271 -13.49 -0.25 10.60
CA GLN A 271 -12.15 -0.74 10.29
C GLN A 271 -11.49 0.14 9.23
N CYS A 272 -10.24 0.49 9.47
CA CYS A 272 -9.39 1.24 8.54
C CYS A 272 -8.22 0.36 8.10
N ASN A 273 -8.14 0.06 6.81
CA ASN A 273 -7.04 -0.72 6.27
C ASN A 273 -5.81 0.15 6.04
N VAL A 274 -4.63 -0.43 6.22
CA VAL A 274 -3.35 0.18 5.81
C VAL A 274 -2.58 -0.76 4.91
N GLU A 275 -2.13 -0.25 3.77
CA GLU A 275 -1.26 -0.98 2.85
C GLU A 275 0.19 -0.91 3.32
N ARG A 276 0.90 -2.04 3.30
CA ARG A 276 2.22 -2.18 3.90
C ARG A 276 3.22 -1.20 3.31
N SER A 277 3.30 -1.15 1.99
CA SER A 277 4.40 -0.51 1.25
C SER A 277 4.34 1.03 1.33
N VAL A 278 3.17 1.60 1.62
CA VAL A 278 2.99 3.04 1.87
C VAL A 278 2.93 3.42 3.34
N TYR A 279 2.57 2.49 4.22
CA TYR A 279 2.48 2.75 5.67
C TYR A 279 3.81 2.59 6.41
N LEU A 280 4.52 1.48 6.18
CA LEU A 280 5.69 1.13 6.99
C LEU A 280 6.86 2.07 6.67
N GLY A 281 7.54 2.56 7.71
CA GLY A 281 8.63 3.54 7.58
C GLY A 281 8.22 4.91 7.02
N ASN A 282 6.93 5.19 6.83
CA ASN A 282 6.44 6.47 6.34
C ASN A 282 5.92 7.34 7.49
N PRO A 283 6.68 8.33 7.98
CA PRO A 283 6.22 9.23 9.04
C PRO A 283 5.07 10.14 8.61
N ASN A 284 4.95 10.40 7.30
CA ASN A 284 3.94 11.28 6.71
C ASN A 284 2.67 10.54 6.29
N TYR A 285 2.54 9.25 6.61
CA TYR A 285 1.34 8.48 6.29
C TYR A 285 0.11 9.12 6.95
N LEU A 286 -1.00 9.23 6.21
CA LEU A 286 -2.16 10.03 6.59
C LEU A 286 -2.65 9.76 8.02
N TYR A 287 -2.76 8.50 8.44
CA TYR A 287 -3.19 8.17 9.81
C TYR A 287 -2.20 8.56 10.91
N ARG A 288 -0.91 8.74 10.59
CA ARG A 288 0.11 9.20 11.56
C ARG A 288 0.01 10.69 11.82
N THR A 289 -0.26 11.46 10.77
CA THR A 289 -0.37 12.93 10.83
C THR A 289 -1.79 13.40 11.14
N HIS A 290 -2.79 12.53 11.00
CA HIS A 290 -4.18 12.86 11.26
C HIS A 290 -4.42 13.27 12.74
N PRO A 291 -5.05 14.43 13.02
CA PRO A 291 -5.15 15.00 14.37
C PRO A 291 -5.97 14.15 15.35
N PHE A 292 -6.95 13.40 14.84
CA PHE A 292 -7.81 12.51 15.65
C PHE A 292 -7.19 11.13 15.90
N ILE A 293 -6.49 10.59 14.89
CA ILE A 293 -5.99 9.21 14.91
C ILE A 293 -4.62 9.14 15.58
N LYS A 294 -3.63 9.88 15.04
CA LYS A 294 -2.22 9.87 15.48
C LYS A 294 -1.66 8.46 15.69
N VAL A 295 -1.74 7.62 14.67
CA VAL A 295 -1.23 6.23 14.72
C VAL A 295 0.27 6.22 14.97
N VAL A 296 0.67 5.50 16.02
CA VAL A 296 2.08 5.23 16.34
C VAL A 296 2.51 3.86 15.82
N GLY A 297 1.62 2.89 15.83
CA GLY A 297 1.82 1.52 15.33
C GLY A 297 0.48 0.87 14.97
N ILE A 298 0.51 -0.30 14.35
CA ILE A 298 -0.70 -1.11 14.10
C ILE A 298 -0.53 -2.48 14.76
N PRO A 299 -1.62 -3.11 15.24
CA PRO A 299 -3.00 -2.61 15.27
C PRO A 299 -3.15 -1.39 16.18
N HIS A 300 -3.95 -0.41 15.74
CA HIS A 300 -4.30 0.76 16.55
C HIS A 300 -5.80 0.74 16.78
N PHE A 301 -6.20 0.66 18.04
CA PHE A 301 -7.56 0.45 18.47
C PHE A 301 -8.02 1.62 19.32
N MET A 302 -9.22 2.13 19.03
CA MET A 302 -9.80 3.24 19.76
C MET A 302 -11.28 2.96 19.98
N VAL A 303 -11.78 3.36 21.14
CA VAL A 303 -13.20 3.26 21.49
C VAL A 303 -13.67 4.62 22.00
N PHE A 304 -14.78 5.07 21.44
CA PHE A 304 -15.42 6.33 21.79
C PHE A 304 -16.86 6.10 22.22
N GLU A 305 -17.29 6.84 23.23
CA GLU A 305 -18.69 6.98 23.60
C GLU A 305 -19.22 8.32 23.08
N GLN A 306 -20.38 8.30 22.43
CA GLN A 306 -21.08 9.52 22.04
C GLN A 306 -21.68 10.20 23.27
N ARG A 307 -21.13 11.36 23.69
CA ARG A 307 -21.61 12.15 24.83
C ARG A 307 -22.13 13.51 24.33
N GLY A 308 -23.45 13.62 24.21
CA GLY A 308 -24.06 14.78 23.56
C GLY A 308 -23.69 14.81 22.07
N SER A 309 -23.05 15.88 21.60
CA SER A 309 -22.52 16.00 20.23
C SER A 309 -21.11 15.44 20.06
N ASP A 310 -20.41 15.15 21.15
CA ASP A 310 -18.97 14.91 21.12
C ASP A 310 -18.64 13.43 21.30
N LEU A 311 -17.59 12.97 20.62
CA LEU A 311 -16.99 11.65 20.83
C LEU A 311 -15.98 11.74 21.98
N THR A 312 -16.28 11.06 23.08
CA THR A 312 -15.36 10.94 24.22
C THR A 312 -14.60 9.63 24.14
N GLU A 313 -13.28 9.69 24.05
CA GLU A 313 -12.41 8.51 24.06
C GLU A 313 -12.47 7.81 25.43
N ILE A 314 -12.75 6.51 25.43
CA ILE A 314 -12.80 5.68 26.65
C ILE A 314 -11.73 4.58 26.67
N CYS A 315 -11.12 4.27 25.53
CA CYS A 315 -10.02 3.31 25.40
C CYS A 315 -9.21 3.62 24.13
N ARG A 316 -7.88 3.47 24.22
CA ARG A 316 -6.95 3.56 23.09
C ARG A 316 -5.80 2.60 23.34
N GLU A 317 -5.58 1.70 22.41
CA GLU A 317 -4.54 0.66 22.49
C GLU A 317 -3.76 0.60 21.18
N SER A 318 -2.43 0.62 21.27
CA SER A 318 -1.52 0.46 20.13
C SER A 318 -0.64 -0.78 20.22
N THR A 319 -0.73 -1.51 21.34
CA THR A 319 0.03 -2.74 21.60
C THR A 319 -0.94 -3.91 21.63
N PRO A 320 -0.69 -4.99 20.88
CA PRO A 320 -1.47 -6.23 21.02
C PRO A 320 -1.49 -6.72 22.47
N CYS A 321 -2.60 -7.36 22.87
CA CYS A 321 -2.73 -8.10 24.13
C CYS A 321 -2.85 -7.31 25.44
N GLU A 322 -2.79 -5.97 25.45
CA GLU A 322 -2.82 -5.22 26.72
C GLU A 322 -4.24 -4.96 27.27
N ALA A 323 -5.21 -4.52 26.43
CA ALA A 323 -6.52 -4.13 26.98
C ALA A 323 -7.73 -4.13 26.01
N TYR A 324 -7.69 -4.86 24.88
CA TYR A 324 -8.76 -4.89 23.87
C TYR A 324 -10.17 -5.26 24.36
N GLU A 325 -10.29 -5.95 25.49
CA GLU A 325 -11.56 -6.42 26.05
C GLU A 325 -11.99 -5.62 27.31
N THR A 326 -11.07 -4.91 27.97
CA THR A 326 -11.31 -4.32 29.30
C THR A 326 -12.30 -3.15 29.29
N TRP A 327 -12.42 -2.46 28.16
CA TRP A 327 -13.37 -1.36 28.01
C TRP A 327 -14.82 -1.82 28.05
N VAL A 328 -15.09 -3.08 27.69
CA VAL A 328 -16.45 -3.63 27.66
C VAL A 328 -17.07 -3.68 29.05
N GLU A 329 -16.27 -3.86 30.09
CA GLU A 329 -16.73 -3.85 31.49
C GLU A 329 -17.23 -2.47 31.94
N LYS A 330 -16.76 -1.40 31.29
CA LYS A 330 -17.10 -0.01 31.59
C LYS A 330 -18.37 0.48 30.87
N LEU A 331 -18.93 -0.34 29.96
CA LEU A 331 -20.19 -0.10 29.25
C LEU A 331 -21.40 -0.56 30.06
#